data_AF-A0A257JCM2-F1
#
_entry.id   AF-A0A257JCM2-F1
#
_cell.length_a   1.000
_cell.length_b   1.000
_cell.length_c   1.000
_cell.angle_alpha   90.00
_cell.angle_beta   90.00
_cell.angle_gamma   90.00
#
_symmetry.space_group_name_H-M   'P 1'
#
loop_
_entity.id
_entity.type
_entity.pdbx_description
1 polymer ?
#
loop_
_entity_poly.entity_id
_entity_poly.type
_entity_poly.pdbx_seq_one_letter_code
_entity_poly.pdbx_strand_id
1 'polypeptide(L)'
;NGAAIDLVAVGAACRAVGAALVVDATQSLGAAPLSVGEVQPDFLVAACYKWLLGPYGTGLMFVAPAWRTARPLEESWLSREGAEDFAGLVNYADASQGGARRFDVGEKGIPTLPGAIAALRQIQAWGVPRIAATLAAINARIAEPLQALGFTVLPQALRTPHILGASLLSGAVGPVVTALRAQDIFISQRGQSLRFAPHLHVDDADVQRLVQALRT
;
A
#
# COMPACT_ATOMS: atom_id res chain seq x y z
N ASN A 1 -13.09 1.33 -2.07
CA ASN A 1 -13.89 0.09 -2.04
C ASN A 1 -13.07 -1.17 -2.36
N GLY A 2 -11.74 -1.09 -2.56
CA GLY A 2 -10.92 -2.26 -2.91
C GLY A 2 -10.94 -2.61 -4.39
N ALA A 3 -11.47 -1.75 -5.26
CA ALA A 3 -11.42 -1.98 -6.71
C ALA A 3 -9.98 -2.16 -7.20
N ALA A 4 -9.78 -3.14 -8.08
CA ALA A 4 -8.53 -3.32 -8.80
C ALA A 4 -8.46 -2.35 -9.99
N ILE A 5 -7.30 -1.74 -10.21
CA ILE A 5 -7.02 -0.89 -11.36
C ILE A 5 -6.01 -1.63 -12.22
N ASP A 6 -6.29 -1.75 -13.52
CA ASP A 6 -5.33 -2.30 -14.49
C ASP A 6 -4.23 -1.26 -14.75
N LEU A 7 -3.17 -1.33 -13.96
CA LEU A 7 -2.03 -0.42 -14.07
C LEU A 7 -1.26 -0.59 -15.37
N VAL A 8 -1.32 -1.77 -16.01
CA VAL A 8 -0.65 -2.01 -17.30
C VAL A 8 -1.39 -1.24 -18.40
N ALA A 9 -2.72 -1.34 -18.43
CA ALA A 9 -3.55 -0.58 -19.34
C ALA A 9 -3.43 0.94 -19.11
N VAL A 10 -3.43 1.39 -17.85
CA VAL A 10 -3.22 2.81 -17.51
C VAL A 10 -1.84 3.29 -17.97
N GLY A 11 -0.79 2.52 -17.72
CA GLY A 11 0.56 2.86 -18.18
C GLY A 11 0.65 2.96 -19.71
N ALA A 12 0.00 2.05 -20.44
CA ALA A 12 -0.05 2.13 -21.89
C ALA A 12 -0.75 3.41 -22.39
N ALA A 13 -1.87 3.78 -21.76
CA ALA A 13 -2.59 5.01 -22.08
C ALA A 13 -1.76 6.27 -21.78
N CYS A 14 -1.07 6.33 -20.64
CA CYS A 14 -0.17 7.44 -20.30
C CYS A 14 0.94 7.62 -21.35
N ARG A 15 1.63 6.52 -21.71
CA ARG A 15 2.70 6.56 -22.72
C ARG A 15 2.20 7.01 -24.09
N ALA A 16 1.00 6.60 -24.50
CA ALA A 16 0.42 6.98 -25.79
C ALA A 16 0.23 8.50 -25.95
N VAL A 17 0.11 9.25 -24.85
CA VAL A 17 -0.06 10.71 -24.85
C VAL A 17 1.16 11.46 -24.29
N GLY A 18 2.26 10.76 -24.01
CA GLY A 18 3.46 11.35 -23.40
C GLY A 18 3.28 11.81 -21.95
N ALA A 19 2.27 11.30 -21.24
CA ALA A 19 2.05 11.60 -19.83
C ALA A 19 2.91 10.70 -18.94
N ALA A 20 3.39 11.25 -17.83
CA ALA A 20 4.06 10.46 -16.79
C ALA A 20 3.04 9.69 -15.94
N LEU A 21 3.35 8.44 -15.61
CA LEU A 21 2.59 7.61 -14.67
C LEU A 21 3.24 7.61 -13.30
N VAL A 22 2.53 8.16 -12.31
CA VAL A 22 2.91 8.09 -10.89
C VAL A 22 1.95 7.16 -10.15
N VAL A 23 2.47 6.12 -9.51
CA VAL A 23 1.67 5.11 -8.79
C VAL A 23 1.85 5.26 -7.28
N ASP A 24 0.75 5.53 -6.57
CA ASP A 24 0.70 5.34 -5.12
C ASP A 24 0.33 3.88 -4.80
N ALA A 25 1.34 3.10 -4.42
CA ALA A 25 1.21 1.69 -4.06
C ALA A 25 1.05 1.48 -2.55
N THR A 26 0.80 2.53 -1.76
CA THR A 26 0.65 2.47 -0.29
C THR A 26 -0.42 1.45 0.15
N GLN A 27 -1.45 1.25 -0.67
CA GLN A 27 -2.52 0.30 -0.37
C GLN A 27 -2.31 -1.08 -0.99
N SER A 28 -1.26 -1.36 -1.76
CA SER A 28 -1.12 -2.63 -2.49
C SER A 28 0.26 -3.28 -2.35
N LEU A 29 1.33 -2.50 -2.19
CA LEU A 29 2.69 -3.01 -2.12
C LEU A 29 2.85 -3.91 -0.88
N GLY A 30 3.29 -5.15 -1.10
CA GLY A 30 3.41 -6.18 -0.06
C GLY A 30 2.17 -7.06 0.12
N ALA A 31 0.99 -6.63 -0.37
CA ALA A 31 -0.27 -7.38 -0.24
C ALA A 31 -0.81 -7.94 -1.55
N ALA A 32 -0.47 -7.32 -2.68
CA ALA A 32 -0.83 -7.77 -4.02
C ALA A 32 0.41 -7.76 -4.93
N PRO A 33 0.55 -8.71 -5.87
CA PRO A 33 1.64 -8.70 -6.84
C PRO A 33 1.64 -7.41 -7.67
N LEU A 34 2.82 -6.83 -7.87
CA LEU A 34 3.03 -5.66 -8.70
C LEU A 34 4.38 -5.79 -9.40
N SER A 35 4.39 -5.71 -10.72
CA SER A 35 5.60 -5.73 -11.54
C SER A 35 5.86 -4.34 -12.12
N VAL A 36 6.95 -3.71 -11.67
CA VAL A 36 7.39 -2.43 -12.27
C VAL A 36 7.83 -2.59 -13.72
N GLY A 37 8.24 -3.80 -14.14
CA GLY A 37 8.60 -4.08 -15.53
C GLY A 37 7.40 -4.16 -16.48
N GLU A 38 6.25 -4.64 -15.98
CA GLU A 38 5.01 -4.70 -16.78
C GLU A 38 4.28 -3.36 -16.76
N VAL A 39 4.09 -2.77 -15.57
CA VAL A 39 3.39 -1.49 -15.40
C VAL A 39 4.17 -0.34 -16.02
N GLN A 40 5.50 -0.36 -15.86
CA GLN A 40 6.42 0.70 -16.28
C GLN A 40 6.00 2.09 -15.76
N PRO A 41 5.86 2.27 -14.43
CA PRO A 41 5.59 3.59 -13.86
C PRO A 41 6.85 4.46 -13.96
N ASP A 42 6.69 5.76 -14.15
CA ASP A 42 7.79 6.72 -14.05
C ASP A 42 8.26 6.87 -12.60
N PHE A 43 7.28 6.87 -11.69
CA PHE A 43 7.49 6.89 -10.25
C PHE A 43 6.50 5.97 -9.56
N LEU A 44 6.95 5.27 -8.52
CA LEU A 44 6.07 4.54 -7.61
C LEU A 44 6.46 4.87 -6.18
N VAL A 45 5.47 5.18 -5.35
CA VAL A 45 5.66 5.50 -3.93
C VAL A 45 4.82 4.58 -3.05
N ALA A 46 5.31 4.29 -1.85
CA ALA A 46 4.53 3.57 -0.85
C ALA A 46 4.94 3.97 0.57
N ALA A 47 3.95 4.25 1.42
CA ALA A 47 4.19 4.34 2.85
C ALA A 47 4.35 2.93 3.46
N CYS A 48 5.35 2.76 4.33
CA CYS A 48 5.67 1.43 4.86
C CYS A 48 4.72 0.95 5.96
N TYR A 49 4.05 1.87 6.68
CA TYR A 49 3.26 1.55 7.88
C TYR A 49 1.93 0.82 7.65
N LYS A 50 1.64 0.45 6.40
CA LYS A 50 0.44 -0.32 6.04
C LYS A 50 0.83 -1.75 5.69
N TRP A 51 0.69 -2.13 4.43
CA TRP A 51 0.86 -3.50 3.94
C TRP A 51 2.30 -3.98 3.92
N LEU A 52 3.27 -3.07 4.10
CA LEU A 52 4.67 -3.43 4.28
C LEU A 52 5.05 -3.68 5.75
N LEU A 53 4.12 -3.46 6.70
CA LEU A 53 4.30 -3.67 8.14
C LEU A 53 5.50 -2.92 8.74
N GLY A 54 5.98 -1.88 8.06
CA GLY A 54 7.05 -1.04 8.56
C GLY A 54 6.55 -0.03 9.60
N PRO A 55 7.46 0.72 10.21
CA PRO A 55 7.11 1.80 11.13
C PRO A 55 6.62 3.06 10.40
N TYR A 56 5.85 3.89 11.12
CA TYR A 56 5.55 5.26 10.69
C TYR A 56 6.84 6.06 10.45
N GLY A 57 6.75 7.05 9.54
CA GLY A 57 7.90 7.88 9.15
C GLY A 57 8.81 7.25 8.09
N THR A 58 8.53 6.03 7.63
CA THR A 58 9.27 5.40 6.51
C THR A 58 8.38 5.28 5.26
N GLY A 59 8.98 5.56 4.10
CA GLY A 59 8.38 5.38 2.79
C GLY A 59 9.43 4.90 1.79
N LEU A 60 8.95 4.31 0.70
CA LEU A 60 9.80 3.83 -0.40
C LEU A 60 9.39 4.55 -1.68
N MET A 61 10.39 4.79 -2.53
CA MET A 61 10.17 5.30 -3.87
C MET A 61 10.99 4.51 -4.89
N PHE A 62 10.34 4.16 -5.99
CA PHE A 62 10.97 3.72 -7.23
C PHE A 62 10.98 4.89 -8.22
N VAL A 63 12.11 5.03 -8.92
CA VAL A 63 12.30 6.03 -9.99
C VAL A 63 12.79 5.33 -11.25
N ALA A 64 12.02 5.48 -12.33
CA ALA A 64 12.36 4.88 -13.62
C ALA A 64 13.68 5.45 -14.17
N PRO A 65 14.46 4.69 -14.95
CA PRO A 65 15.76 5.10 -15.45
C PRO A 65 15.80 6.50 -16.10
N ALA A 66 14.77 6.85 -16.88
CA ALA A 66 14.66 8.13 -17.58
C ALA A 66 14.67 9.35 -16.65
N TRP A 67 14.26 9.19 -15.39
CA TRP A 67 14.15 10.29 -14.42
C TRP A 67 15.31 10.37 -13.43
N ARG A 68 16.26 9.44 -13.48
CA ARG A 68 17.36 9.34 -12.49
C ARG A 68 18.36 10.49 -12.55
N THR A 69 18.27 11.36 -13.56
CA THR A 69 19.07 12.60 -13.69
C THR A 69 18.23 13.87 -13.45
N ALA A 70 16.91 13.76 -13.27
CA ALA A 70 16.02 14.91 -13.13
C ALA A 70 16.19 15.59 -11.76
N ARG A 71 16.35 16.93 -11.73
CA ARG A 71 16.60 17.70 -10.51
C ARG A 71 15.59 17.40 -9.37
N PRO A 72 16.05 17.07 -8.13
CA PRO A 72 15.13 16.81 -7.02
C PRO A 72 14.58 18.13 -6.47
N LEU A 73 13.45 18.07 -5.75
CA LEU A 73 12.91 19.25 -5.06
C LEU A 73 13.74 19.60 -3.82
N GLU A 74 14.15 18.58 -3.07
CA GLU A 74 15.04 18.71 -1.92
C GLU A 74 16.46 18.27 -2.28
N GLU A 75 17.43 19.13 -2.02
CA GLU A 75 18.84 18.88 -2.31
C GLU A 75 19.62 18.66 -1.01
N SER A 76 19.48 17.46 -0.43
CA SER A 76 20.20 17.08 0.79
C SER A 76 21.71 16.95 0.56
N TRP A 77 22.53 17.33 1.54
CA TRP A 77 23.98 17.09 1.49
C TRP A 77 24.31 15.59 1.44
N LEU A 78 23.52 14.75 2.12
CA LEU A 78 23.65 13.28 2.11
C LEU A 78 23.30 12.63 0.76
N SER A 79 22.78 13.40 -0.19
CA SER A 79 22.49 12.93 -1.55
C SER A 79 23.56 13.34 -2.56
N ARG A 80 24.63 14.03 -2.13
CA ARG A 80 25.80 14.37 -2.95
C ARG A 80 26.78 13.20 -3.07
N GLU A 81 27.51 13.15 -4.17
CA GLU A 81 28.58 12.16 -4.36
C GLU A 81 29.65 12.32 -3.28
N GLY A 82 30.12 11.20 -2.72
CA GLY A 82 31.15 11.19 -1.67
C GLY A 82 30.68 11.63 -0.29
N ALA A 83 29.39 11.94 -0.09
CA ALA A 83 28.84 12.38 1.19
C ALA A 83 28.94 11.32 2.32
N GLU A 84 29.25 10.07 1.98
CA GLU A 84 29.59 9.01 2.93
C GLU A 84 30.95 9.22 3.64
N ASP A 85 31.84 10.07 3.09
CA ASP A 85 33.06 10.51 3.76
C ASP A 85 32.78 11.73 4.65
N PHE A 86 32.45 11.46 5.91
CA PHE A 86 32.13 12.49 6.89
C PHE A 86 33.33 13.37 7.27
N ALA A 87 34.57 12.92 7.03
CA ALA A 87 35.75 13.76 7.28
C ALA A 87 35.91 14.84 6.19
N GLY A 88 35.36 14.60 5.00
CA GLY A 88 35.46 15.46 3.82
C GLY A 88 34.28 16.40 3.57
N LEU A 89 33.34 16.59 4.51
CA LEU A 89 32.05 17.28 4.23
C LEU A 89 32.17 18.75 3.79
N VAL A 90 33.30 19.39 4.07
CA VAL A 90 33.58 20.76 3.58
C VAL A 90 33.95 20.79 2.09
N ASN A 91 34.27 19.63 1.51
CA ASN A 91 34.56 19.46 0.08
C ASN A 91 33.25 19.18 -0.65
N TYR A 92 32.49 20.23 -0.92
CA TYR A 92 31.20 20.11 -1.58
C TYR A 92 31.33 19.55 -3.01
N ALA A 93 30.58 18.50 -3.30
CA ALA A 93 30.40 17.99 -4.65
C ALA A 93 29.14 18.60 -5.29
N ASP A 94 29.25 19.06 -6.52
CA ASP A 94 28.09 19.54 -7.30
C ASP A 94 27.19 18.37 -7.73
N ALA A 95 27.78 17.22 -8.03
CA ALA A 95 27.06 16.03 -8.48
C ALA A 95 26.27 15.35 -7.34
N SER A 96 25.09 14.82 -7.69
CA SER A 96 24.29 13.98 -6.78
C SER A 96 24.60 12.50 -7.00
N GLN A 97 24.42 11.69 -5.97
CA GLN A 97 24.48 10.24 -6.06
C GLN A 97 23.56 9.71 -7.16
N GLY A 98 24.00 8.66 -7.84
CA GLY A 98 23.25 8.03 -8.91
C GLY A 98 21.93 7.41 -8.46
N GLY A 99 20.97 7.36 -9.37
CA GLY A 99 19.70 6.63 -9.20
C GLY A 99 18.68 7.36 -8.34
N ALA A 100 17.85 6.59 -7.63
CA ALA A 100 16.74 7.14 -6.84
C ALA A 100 17.21 7.84 -5.54
N ARG A 101 18.42 7.55 -5.05
CA ARG A 101 18.97 8.10 -3.79
C ARG A 101 19.08 9.63 -3.79
N ARG A 102 19.19 10.25 -4.97
CA ARG A 102 19.21 11.72 -5.09
C ARG A 102 17.92 12.40 -4.68
N PHE A 103 16.82 11.65 -4.62
CA PHE A 103 15.51 12.13 -4.20
C PHE A 103 15.19 11.80 -2.74
N ASP A 104 16.14 11.24 -1.98
CA ASP A 104 15.96 11.04 -0.55
C ASP A 104 15.84 12.41 0.17
N VAL A 105 14.92 12.48 1.11
CA VAL A 105 14.83 13.58 2.09
C VAL A 105 16.10 13.63 2.96
N GLY A 106 16.37 14.81 3.54
CA GLY A 106 17.37 14.95 4.59
C GLY A 106 17.12 14.02 5.79
N GLU A 107 18.18 13.72 6.55
CA GLU A 107 18.11 12.87 7.75
C GLU A 107 17.53 11.46 7.52
N LYS A 108 17.71 10.89 6.33
CA LYS A 108 17.21 9.55 5.94
C LYS A 108 17.64 8.38 6.86
N GLY A 109 18.62 8.58 7.73
CA GLY A 109 19.10 7.62 8.74
C GLY A 109 18.22 7.56 10.00
N ILE A 110 16.90 7.55 9.84
CA ILE A 110 15.97 7.59 10.97
C ILE A 110 16.02 6.31 11.82
N PRO A 111 15.84 6.39 13.16
CA PRO A 111 15.91 5.22 14.05
C PRO A 111 14.95 4.08 13.71
N THR A 112 13.93 4.35 12.89
CA THR A 112 12.92 3.40 12.46
C THR A 112 13.36 2.54 11.26
N LEU A 113 14.49 2.88 10.60
CA LEU A 113 14.96 2.16 9.41
C LEU A 113 15.25 0.66 9.65
N PRO A 114 15.86 0.23 10.77
CA PRO A 114 16.03 -1.21 11.06
C PRO A 114 14.70 -1.97 11.13
N GLY A 115 13.66 -1.35 11.69
CA GLY A 115 12.30 -1.92 11.75
C GLY A 115 11.68 -2.07 10.35
N ALA A 116 11.87 -1.08 9.48
CA ALA A 116 11.43 -1.17 8.08
C ALA A 116 12.15 -2.31 7.33
N ILE A 117 13.46 -2.45 7.51
CA ILE A 117 14.25 -3.54 6.90
C ILE A 117 13.74 -4.91 7.38
N ALA A 118 13.50 -5.07 8.68
CA ALA A 118 12.97 -6.31 9.25
C ALA A 118 11.60 -6.66 8.66
N ALA A 119 10.70 -5.68 8.54
CA ALA A 119 9.38 -5.87 7.96
C ALA A 119 9.46 -6.27 6.47
N LEU A 120 10.30 -5.62 5.67
CA LEU A 120 10.49 -5.97 4.25
C LEU A 120 11.06 -7.39 4.07
N ARG A 121 12.01 -7.80 4.91
CA ARG A 121 12.53 -9.18 4.93
C ARG A 121 11.42 -10.18 5.26
N GLN A 122 10.54 -9.85 6.20
CA GLN A 122 9.40 -10.70 6.55
C GLN A 122 8.39 -10.82 5.41
N ILE A 123 8.04 -9.73 4.74
CA ILE A 123 7.17 -9.73 3.55
C ILE A 123 7.79 -10.57 2.43
N GLN A 124 9.11 -10.47 2.21
CA GLN A 124 9.82 -11.30 1.24
C GLN A 124 9.80 -12.80 1.64
N ALA A 125 10.02 -13.11 2.92
CA ALA A 125 9.97 -14.47 3.43
C ALA A 125 8.57 -15.10 3.30
N TRP A 126 7.52 -14.35 3.59
CA TRP A 126 6.14 -14.79 3.37
C TRP A 126 5.78 -14.88 1.88
N GLY A 127 6.35 -14.02 1.04
CA GLY A 127 6.13 -13.99 -0.40
C GLY A 127 4.78 -13.35 -0.75
N VAL A 128 4.83 -12.23 -1.49
CA VAL A 128 3.63 -11.45 -1.87
C VAL A 128 2.54 -12.29 -2.58
N PRO A 129 2.85 -13.23 -3.49
CA PRO A 129 1.80 -14.08 -4.08
C PRO A 129 1.06 -14.96 -3.07
N ARG A 130 1.77 -15.48 -2.04
CA ARG A 130 1.14 -16.28 -0.98
C ARG A 130 0.31 -15.40 -0.05
N ILE A 131 0.82 -14.21 0.29
CA ILE A 131 0.05 -13.21 1.04
C ILE A 131 -1.26 -12.92 0.30
N ALA A 132 -1.18 -12.54 -0.97
CA ALA A 132 -2.34 -12.22 -1.79
C ALA A 132 -3.37 -13.37 -1.83
N ALA A 133 -2.92 -14.62 -2.03
CA ALA A 133 -3.82 -15.77 -2.04
C ALA A 133 -4.55 -15.96 -0.70
N THR A 134 -3.83 -15.87 0.43
CA THR A 134 -4.43 -15.96 1.76
C THR A 134 -5.43 -14.85 2.03
N LEU A 135 -5.07 -13.60 1.69
CA LEU A 135 -5.95 -12.46 1.90
C LEU A 135 -7.20 -12.54 1.01
N ALA A 136 -7.08 -13.02 -0.22
CA ALA A 136 -8.22 -13.26 -1.10
C ALA A 136 -9.21 -14.25 -0.50
N ALA A 137 -8.72 -15.34 0.11
CA ALA A 137 -9.56 -16.33 0.79
C ALA A 137 -10.27 -15.73 2.00
N ILE A 138 -9.58 -14.95 2.85
CA ILE A 138 -10.20 -14.25 3.97
C ILE A 138 -11.29 -13.29 3.46
N ASN A 139 -10.98 -12.50 2.42
CA ASN A 139 -11.92 -11.55 1.84
C ASN A 139 -13.12 -12.20 1.13
N ALA A 140 -13.01 -13.46 0.69
CA ALA A 140 -14.14 -14.24 0.20
C ALA A 140 -15.07 -14.64 1.36
N ARG A 141 -14.50 -15.16 2.46
CA ARG A 141 -15.24 -15.55 3.67
C ARG A 141 -15.97 -14.37 4.35
N ILE A 142 -15.42 -13.15 4.25
CA ILE A 142 -16.10 -11.93 4.73
C ILE A 142 -17.20 -11.49 3.75
N ALA A 143 -16.97 -11.60 2.44
CA ALA A 143 -17.89 -11.08 1.43
C ALA A 143 -19.23 -11.83 1.38
N GLU A 144 -19.21 -13.16 1.46
CA GLU A 144 -20.41 -13.99 1.33
C GLU A 144 -21.48 -13.66 2.39
N PRO A 145 -21.16 -13.61 3.71
CA PRO A 145 -22.12 -13.19 4.73
C PRO A 145 -22.61 -11.76 4.57
N LEU A 146 -21.75 -10.82 4.12
CA LEU A 146 -22.16 -9.44 3.87
C LEU A 146 -23.20 -9.37 2.74
N GLN A 147 -23.02 -10.14 1.67
CA GLN A 147 -23.99 -10.23 0.59
C GLN A 147 -25.33 -10.80 1.07
N ALA A 148 -25.31 -11.83 1.93
CA ALA A 148 -26.51 -12.38 2.55
C ALA A 148 -27.24 -11.38 3.46
N LEU A 149 -26.51 -10.42 4.04
CA LEU A 149 -27.05 -9.31 4.84
C LEU A 149 -27.49 -8.10 3.99
N GLY A 150 -27.48 -8.21 2.65
CA GLY A 150 -27.94 -7.16 1.74
C GLY A 150 -26.88 -6.11 1.39
N PHE A 151 -25.62 -6.31 1.76
CA PHE A 151 -24.53 -5.45 1.30
C PHE A 151 -24.17 -5.77 -0.15
N THR A 152 -23.93 -4.71 -0.92
CA THR A 152 -23.31 -4.80 -2.23
C THR A 152 -21.80 -4.78 -2.07
N VAL A 153 -21.13 -5.78 -2.62
CA VAL A 153 -19.66 -5.90 -2.69
C VAL A 153 -19.24 -6.01 -4.16
N LEU A 154 -18.04 -5.53 -4.49
CA LEU A 154 -17.51 -5.74 -5.84
C LEU A 154 -17.24 -7.23 -6.09
N PRO A 155 -17.54 -7.74 -7.31
CA PRO A 155 -17.15 -9.09 -7.70
C PRO A 155 -15.67 -9.35 -7.47
N GLN A 156 -15.30 -10.58 -7.08
CA GLN A 156 -13.92 -10.93 -6.74
C GLN A 156 -12.92 -10.59 -7.86
N ALA A 157 -13.29 -10.77 -9.12
CA ALA A 157 -12.44 -10.44 -10.27
C ALA A 157 -12.17 -8.93 -10.44
N LEU A 158 -12.97 -8.06 -9.82
CA LEU A 158 -12.88 -6.60 -9.95
C LEU A 158 -12.28 -5.94 -8.69
N ARG A 159 -11.82 -6.72 -7.71
CA ARG A 159 -11.26 -6.21 -6.46
C ARG A 159 -9.89 -6.80 -6.15
N THR A 160 -9.10 -6.04 -5.39
CA THR A 160 -7.81 -6.48 -4.88
C THR A 160 -7.99 -7.58 -3.83
N PRO A 161 -7.01 -8.47 -3.63
CA PRO A 161 -7.16 -9.61 -2.72
C PRO A 161 -7.38 -9.22 -1.26
N HIS A 162 -6.94 -8.03 -0.85
CA HIS A 162 -6.69 -7.66 0.54
C HIS A 162 -7.55 -6.51 1.08
N ILE A 163 -8.35 -5.84 0.23
CA ILE A 163 -9.29 -4.80 0.67
C ILE A 163 -10.68 -5.14 0.13
N LEU A 164 -11.66 -5.15 1.03
CA LEU A 164 -13.06 -5.35 0.68
C LEU A 164 -13.86 -4.10 1.07
N GLY A 165 -14.56 -3.52 0.11
CA GLY A 165 -15.60 -2.51 0.35
C GLY A 165 -16.99 -3.14 0.27
N ALA A 166 -17.87 -2.80 1.20
CA ALA A 166 -19.26 -3.24 1.23
C ALA A 166 -20.18 -2.05 1.52
N SER A 167 -21.23 -1.86 0.73
CA SER A 167 -22.15 -0.72 0.87
C SER A 167 -23.60 -1.21 0.90
N LEU A 168 -24.48 -0.53 1.63
CA LEU A 168 -25.92 -0.76 1.56
C LEU A 168 -26.53 0.09 0.46
N LEU A 169 -27.45 -0.48 -0.33
CA LEU A 169 -28.16 0.24 -1.41
C LEU A 169 -29.02 1.39 -0.88
N SER A 170 -29.50 1.27 0.37
CA SER A 170 -30.25 2.33 1.06
C SER A 170 -29.39 3.51 1.52
N GLY A 171 -28.06 3.44 1.38
CA GLY A 171 -27.11 4.53 1.66
C GLY A 171 -26.85 4.82 3.14
N ALA A 172 -27.76 4.44 4.05
CA ALA A 172 -27.58 4.60 5.48
C ALA A 172 -26.87 3.36 6.07
N VAL A 173 -25.55 3.44 6.21
CA VAL A 173 -24.84 2.61 7.18
C VAL A 173 -25.00 3.33 8.52
N GLY A 174 -25.83 2.79 9.42
CA GLY A 174 -26.03 3.33 10.76
C GLY A 174 -24.73 3.33 11.59
N PRO A 175 -24.78 3.40 12.93
CA PRO A 175 -23.58 3.41 13.77
C PRO A 175 -22.85 2.04 13.83
N VAL A 176 -22.84 1.28 12.72
CA VAL A 176 -22.26 -0.07 12.59
C VAL A 176 -20.80 -0.09 13.03
N VAL A 177 -19.99 0.90 12.61
CA VAL A 177 -18.58 0.96 13.03
C VAL A 177 -18.46 1.15 14.54
N THR A 178 -19.31 1.97 15.16
CA THR A 178 -19.30 2.20 16.61
C THR A 178 -19.76 0.95 17.36
N ALA A 179 -20.81 0.27 16.88
CA ALA A 179 -21.32 -0.96 17.47
C ALA A 179 -20.30 -2.11 17.39
N LEU A 180 -19.64 -2.28 16.24
CA LEU A 180 -18.56 -3.24 16.06
C LEU A 180 -17.36 -2.93 16.96
N ARG A 181 -16.99 -1.64 17.07
CA ARG A 181 -15.90 -1.21 17.96
C ARG A 181 -16.17 -1.54 19.43
N ALA A 182 -17.43 -1.41 19.89
CA ALA A 182 -17.80 -1.79 21.25
C ALA A 182 -17.65 -3.29 21.53
N GLN A 183 -17.53 -4.10 20.48
CA GLN A 183 -17.25 -5.53 20.55
C GLN A 183 -15.81 -5.84 20.09
N ASP A 184 -14.89 -4.88 20.16
CA ASP A 184 -13.48 -4.97 19.75
C ASP A 184 -13.25 -5.36 18.26
N ILE A 185 -14.22 -5.10 17.38
CA ILE A 185 -14.12 -5.35 15.94
C ILE A 185 -13.81 -4.03 15.22
N PHE A 186 -12.61 -3.93 14.67
CA PHE A 186 -12.12 -2.69 14.06
C PHE A 186 -12.23 -2.72 12.54
N ILE A 187 -13.20 -1.96 12.03
CA ILE A 187 -13.34 -1.67 10.60
C ILE A 187 -13.36 -0.16 10.37
N SER A 188 -13.36 0.26 9.10
CA SER A 188 -13.48 1.68 8.75
C SER A 188 -14.66 1.93 7.83
N GLN A 189 -15.25 3.12 7.90
CA GLN A 189 -16.27 3.58 6.97
C GLN A 189 -15.72 4.73 6.10
N ARG A 190 -16.14 4.76 4.84
CA ARG A 190 -15.81 5.80 3.85
C ARG A 190 -17.08 6.15 3.09
N GLY A 191 -17.68 7.29 3.43
CA GLY A 191 -19.03 7.62 2.98
C GLY A 191 -20.02 6.54 3.40
N GLN A 192 -20.68 5.91 2.43
CA GLN A 192 -21.66 4.84 2.64
C GLN A 192 -21.06 3.42 2.57
N SER A 193 -19.74 3.31 2.43
CA SER A 193 -19.06 2.02 2.26
C SER A 193 -18.29 1.65 3.53
N LEU A 194 -18.61 0.49 4.10
CA LEU A 194 -17.76 -0.21 5.06
C LEU A 194 -16.53 -0.76 4.34
N ARG A 195 -15.38 -0.71 5.00
CA ARG A 195 -14.10 -1.18 4.48
C ARG A 195 -13.45 -2.13 5.47
N PHE A 196 -13.20 -3.33 4.97
CA PHE A 196 -12.49 -4.43 5.62
C PHE A 196 -11.11 -4.55 4.98
N ALA A 197 -10.09 -4.73 5.81
CA ALA A 197 -8.70 -4.84 5.39
C ALA A 197 -7.98 -5.88 6.27
N PRO A 198 -8.37 -7.17 6.17
CA PRO A 198 -7.74 -8.22 6.96
C PRO A 198 -6.28 -8.39 6.56
N HIS A 199 -5.47 -8.89 7.49
CA HIS A 199 -4.12 -9.37 7.21
C HIS A 199 -4.00 -10.85 7.64
N LEU A 200 -2.80 -11.41 7.53
CA LEU A 200 -2.50 -12.82 7.83
C LEU A 200 -2.83 -13.30 9.25
N HIS A 201 -3.01 -12.38 10.21
CA HIS A 201 -3.37 -12.75 11.59
C HIS A 201 -4.88 -13.01 11.75
N VAL A 202 -5.70 -12.65 10.76
CA VAL A 202 -7.16 -12.82 10.82
C VAL A 202 -7.51 -14.27 10.52
N ASP A 203 -8.21 -14.91 11.46
CA ASP A 203 -8.62 -16.31 11.36
C ASP A 203 -10.14 -16.50 11.17
N ASP A 204 -10.60 -17.76 11.23
CA ASP A 204 -12.03 -18.08 11.09
C ASP A 204 -12.86 -17.59 12.28
N ALA A 205 -12.30 -17.57 13.48
CA ALA A 205 -13.00 -17.08 14.67
C ALA A 205 -13.25 -15.57 14.58
N ASP A 206 -12.27 -14.82 14.08
CA ASP A 206 -12.43 -13.38 13.80
C ASP A 206 -13.54 -13.10 12.78
N VAL A 207 -13.57 -13.87 11.68
CA VAL A 207 -14.61 -13.73 10.65
C VAL A 207 -15.99 -14.09 11.21
N GLN A 208 -16.10 -15.17 11.98
CA GLN A 208 -17.36 -15.56 12.64
C GLN A 208 -17.84 -14.49 13.61
N ARG A 209 -16.94 -13.91 14.42
CA ARG A 209 -17.27 -12.82 15.36
C ARG A 209 -17.80 -11.59 14.63
N LEU A 210 -17.16 -11.21 13.51
CA LEU A 210 -17.64 -10.13 12.65
C LEU A 210 -19.06 -10.41 12.13
N VAL A 211 -19.30 -11.59 11.59
CA VAL A 211 -20.60 -11.95 11.01
C VAL A 211 -21.70 -11.95 12.06
N GLN A 212 -21.42 -12.49 13.25
CA GLN A 212 -22.38 -12.51 14.35
C GLN A 212 -22.73 -11.08 14.80
N ALA A 213 -21.73 -10.22 14.94
CA ALA A 213 -21.93 -8.83 15.36
C ALA A 213 -22.67 -7.96 14.31
N LEU A 214 -22.63 -8.35 13.03
CA LEU A 214 -23.39 -7.68 11.96
C LEU A 214 -24.85 -8.12 11.88
N ARG A 215 -25.23 -9.22 12.54
CA ARG A 215 -26.61 -9.73 12.59
C ARG A 215 -27.43 -9.20 13.76
N THR A 216 -26.76 -8.74 14.80
CA THR A 216 -27.34 -8.13 16.02
C THR A 216 -27.58 -6.65 15.84
#